data_AF-A0AAD9QMS2-F1
#
_entry.id   AF-A0AAD9QMS2-F1
#
_cell.length_a   1.000
_cell.length_b   1.000
_cell.length_c   1.000
_cell.angle_alpha   90.00
_cell.angle_beta   90.00
_cell.angle_gamma   90.00
#
_symmetry.space_group_name_H-M   'P 1'
#
loop_
_entity.id
_entity.type
_entity.pdbx_description
1 polymer ?
#
loop_
_entity_poly.entity_id
_entity_poly.type
_entity_poly.pdbx_seq_one_letter_code
_entity_poly.pdbx_strand_id
1 'polypeptide(L)'
;MFFGWRARDEHHRVKYGDIKIKCEDGPEGREYVEWIIQQGSKTRTGEHEFVPDSKFNPKMFATDGPRCPVKIFKEYLARRPPEMASADSPLYLASIVKPSSHIWFKR
;
A
#
# COMPACT_ATOMS: atom_id res chain seq x y z
N MET A 1 -12.32 4.52 1.53
CA MET A 1 -11.02 4.16 0.92
C MET A 1 -9.97 5.13 1.44
N PHE A 2 -8.88 4.64 2.05
CA PHE A 2 -8.05 5.47 2.93
C PHE A 2 -7.00 6.32 2.23
N PHE A 3 -6.41 5.85 1.13
CA PHE A 3 -5.36 6.57 0.39
C PHE A 3 -5.86 7.49 -0.73
N GLY A 4 -7.17 7.58 -0.94
CA GLY A 4 -7.75 8.52 -1.90
C GLY A 4 -7.46 8.22 -3.37
N TRP A 5 -7.02 7.00 -3.74
CA TRP A 5 -6.89 6.64 -5.15
C TRP A 5 -8.20 6.91 -5.91
N ARG A 6 -8.09 7.57 -7.06
CA ARG A 6 -9.21 8.10 -7.83
C ARG A 6 -9.64 7.12 -8.92
N ALA A 7 -8.69 6.44 -9.54
CA ALA A 7 -8.94 5.56 -10.67
C ALA A 7 -8.57 4.10 -10.38
N ARG A 8 -9.34 3.16 -10.94
CA ARG A 8 -9.00 1.72 -10.92
C ARG A 8 -7.59 1.45 -11.45
N ASP A 9 -7.19 2.18 -12.48
CA ASP A 9 -5.84 2.08 -13.06
C ASP A 9 -4.75 2.41 -12.04
N GLU A 10 -4.98 3.38 -11.13
CA GLU A 10 -4.00 3.71 -10.09
C GLU A 10 -3.82 2.56 -9.12
N HIS A 11 -4.93 1.98 -8.63
CA HIS A 11 -4.87 0.81 -7.74
C HIS A 11 -4.07 -0.35 -8.32
N HIS A 12 -4.26 -0.62 -9.61
CA HIS A 12 -3.60 -1.74 -10.29
C HIS A 12 -2.11 -1.47 -10.52
N ARG A 13 -1.69 -0.20 -10.53
CA ARG A 13 -0.29 0.22 -10.72
C ARG A 13 0.50 0.29 -9.43
N VAL A 14 -0.16 0.36 -8.27
CA VAL A 14 0.54 0.39 -6.98
C VAL A 14 1.35 -0.88 -6.80
N LYS A 15 2.64 -0.70 -6.55
CA LYS A 15 3.59 -1.77 -6.26
C LYS A 15 3.76 -1.96 -4.77
N TYR A 16 4.27 -3.12 -4.38
CA TYR A 16 4.59 -3.43 -3.00
C TYR A 16 5.58 -2.43 -2.40
N GLY A 17 6.61 -2.03 -3.17
CA GLY A 17 7.63 -1.08 -2.72
C GLY A 17 7.13 0.37 -2.57
N ASP A 18 5.98 0.70 -3.16
CA ASP A 18 5.40 2.05 -3.07
C ASP A 18 4.79 2.32 -1.69
N ILE A 19 4.51 1.27 -0.92
CA ILE A 19 3.92 1.36 0.42
C ILE A 19 4.95 0.97 1.48
N LYS A 20 5.12 1.82 2.50
CA LYS A 20 5.98 1.51 3.64
C LYS A 20 5.28 1.74 4.96
N ILE A 21 5.63 0.93 5.94
CA ILE A 21 5.27 1.18 7.34
C ILE A 21 6.38 2.04 7.95
N LYS A 22 6.02 3.14 8.60
CA LYS A 22 6.91 4.05 9.29
C LYS A 22 6.39 4.34 10.69
N CYS A 23 7.23 4.93 11.52
CA CYS A 23 6.86 5.46 12.82
C CYS A 23 7.10 6.97 12.82
N GLU A 24 6.32 7.74 13.58
CA GLU A 24 6.61 9.16 13.78
C GLU A 24 7.83 9.35 14.67
N ASP A 25 8.62 10.39 14.39
CA ASP A 25 9.78 10.75 15.19
C ASP A 25 9.32 11.36 16.51
N GLY A 26 9.42 10.61 17.61
CA GLY A 26 9.05 11.06 18.95
C GLY A 26 8.92 9.92 19.97
N PRO A 27 8.92 10.22 21.28
CA PRO A 27 8.83 9.21 22.33
C PRO A 27 7.50 8.42 22.33
N GLU A 28 6.43 9.00 21.78
CA GLU A 28 5.12 8.37 21.58
C GLU A 28 4.80 8.17 20.09
N GLY A 29 5.83 7.99 19.26
CA GLY A 29 5.67 7.85 17.82
C GLY A 29 4.64 6.79 17.45
N ARG A 30 3.61 7.18 16.71
CA ARG A 30 2.57 6.26 16.24
C ARG A 30 3.00 5.65 14.91
N GLU A 31 2.82 4.34 14.76
CA GLU A 31 3.06 3.68 13.49
C GLU A 31 2.04 4.14 12.43
N TYR A 32 2.46 4.25 11.18
CA TYR A 32 1.59 4.56 10.07
C TYR A 32 2.05 3.86 8.79
N VAL A 33 1.11 3.63 7.88
CA VAL A 33 1.39 3.17 6.52
C VAL A 33 1.40 4.39 5.60
N GLU A 34 2.48 4.59 4.86
CA GLU A 34 2.66 5.68 3.91
C GLU A 34 2.75 5.14 2.48
N TRP A 35 2.04 5.80 1.57
CA TRP A 35 2.21 5.59 0.13
C TRP A 35 3.16 6.66 -0.43
N ILE A 36 4.36 6.25 -0.81
CA ILE A 36 5.51 7.13 -1.08
C ILE A 36 5.54 7.61 -2.53
N ILE A 37 4.93 6.87 -3.45
CA ILE A 37 4.95 7.19 -4.88
C ILE A 37 3.52 7.36 -5.38
N GLN A 38 3.05 8.60 -5.42
CA GLN A 38 1.89 8.94 -6.22
C GLN A 38 2.27 8.92 -7.70
N GLN A 39 2.23 7.75 -8.35
CA GLN A 39 2.21 7.72 -9.81
C GLN A 39 0.87 8.35 -10.25
N GLY A 40 0.92 9.58 -10.74
CA GLY A 40 -0.26 10.39 -11.03
C GLY A 40 -1.30 9.67 -11.90
N SER A 41 -2.58 9.74 -11.52
CA SER A 41 -3.68 9.40 -12.42
C SER A 41 -3.81 10.46 -13.51
N LYS A 42 -3.84 9.97 -14.76
CA LYS A 42 -4.44 10.59 -15.94
C LYS A 42 -4.85 12.07 -15.79
N THR A 43 -3.96 12.97 -16.17
CA THR A 43 -4.36 14.24 -16.78
C THR A 43 -4.53 14.03 -18.28
N ARG A 44 -5.52 14.70 -18.85
CA ARG A 44 -6.02 14.49 -20.23
C ARG A 44 -5.07 15.04 -21.32
N THR A 45 -3.79 15.24 -21.01
CA THR A 45 -2.80 15.85 -21.91
C THR A 45 -1.45 15.18 -21.70
N GLY A 46 -0.95 14.49 -22.72
CA GLY A 46 0.21 13.58 -22.65
C GLY A 46 1.58 14.25 -22.65
N GLU A 47 1.80 15.33 -21.89
CA GLU A 47 3.06 16.09 -22.03
C GLU A 47 3.57 16.77 -20.75
N HIS A 48 3.38 16.17 -19.58
CA HIS A 48 4.06 16.67 -18.38
C HIS A 48 4.56 15.51 -17.51
N GLU A 49 5.86 15.53 -17.18
CA GLU A 49 6.41 14.71 -16.11
C GLU A 49 5.53 14.89 -14.87
N PHE A 50 4.95 13.77 -14.43
CA PHE A 50 3.87 13.71 -13.48
C PHE A 50 4.35 14.14 -12.09
N VAL A 51 4.22 15.43 -11.80
CA VAL A 51 4.38 15.94 -10.44
C VAL A 51 3.16 15.49 -9.63
N PRO A 52 3.34 14.87 -8.45
CA PRO A 52 2.22 14.50 -7.59
C PRO A 52 1.44 15.76 -7.19
N ASP A 53 0.15 15.79 -7.51
CA ASP A 53 -0.74 16.93 -7.18
C ASP A 53 -0.90 17.10 -5.66
N SER A 54 -0.58 16.07 -4.88
CA SER A 54 -0.55 16.17 -3.42
C SER A 54 0.84 16.58 -2.92
N LYS A 55 0.90 17.71 -2.22
CA LYS A 55 2.10 18.16 -1.49
C LYS A 55 2.55 17.17 -0.39
N PHE A 56 1.76 16.15 -0.07
CA PHE A 56 2.01 15.20 1.01
C PHE A 56 1.68 13.76 0.60
N ASN A 57 2.52 12.82 1.03
CA ASN A 57 2.24 11.41 0.90
C ASN A 57 1.04 11.01 1.78
N PRO A 58 0.06 10.26 1.27
CA PRO A 58 -1.07 9.79 2.06
C PRO A 58 -0.59 8.83 3.16
N LYS A 59 -1.05 9.05 4.39
CA LYS A 59 -0.69 8.27 5.58
C LYS A 59 -1.92 7.64 6.24
N MET A 60 -1.78 6.39 6.68
CA MET A 60 -2.76 5.68 7.52
C MET A 60 -2.16 5.36 8.87
N PHE A 61 -2.57 6.10 9.90
CA PHE A 61 -2.07 5.89 11.25
C PHE A 61 -2.66 4.64 11.91
N ALA A 62 -1.87 4.02 12.77
CA ALA A 62 -2.31 2.95 13.63
C ALA A 62 -3.46 3.43 14.51
N THR A 63 -4.46 2.58 14.67
CA THR A 63 -5.58 2.79 15.58
C THR A 63 -5.67 1.60 16.54
N ASP A 64 -6.30 1.80 17.70
CA ASP A 64 -6.40 0.76 18.74
C ASP A 64 -7.52 -0.26 18.48
N GLY A 65 -8.27 -0.10 17.38
CA GLY A 65 -9.39 -0.97 17.03
C GLY A 65 -9.00 -2.26 16.30
N PRO A 66 -9.95 -3.21 16.15
CA PRO A 66 -9.76 -4.44 15.38
C PRO A 66 -9.51 -4.19 13.89
N ARG A 67 -9.91 -3.01 13.38
CA ARG A 67 -9.68 -2.56 11.99
C ARG A 67 -8.47 -1.65 11.84
N CYS A 68 -7.46 -1.82 12.69
CA CYS A 68 -6.23 -1.04 12.60
C CYS A 68 -5.54 -1.26 11.24
N PRO A 69 -5.33 -0.20 10.44
CA PRO A 69 -4.78 -0.33 9.09
C PRO A 69 -3.36 -0.88 9.11
N VAL A 70 -2.55 -0.47 10.09
CA VAL A 70 -1.17 -0.96 10.27
C VAL A 70 -1.18 -2.46 10.62
N LYS A 71 -2.01 -2.91 11.57
CA LYS A 71 -2.09 -4.34 11.94
C LYS A 71 -2.56 -5.20 10.78
N ILE A 72 -3.60 -4.76 10.07
CA ILE A 72 -4.11 -5.46 8.87
C ILE A 72 -3.03 -5.53 7.79
N PHE A 73 -2.30 -4.43 7.57
CA PHE A 73 -1.25 -4.40 6.56
C PHE A 73 -0.06 -5.29 6.94
N LYS A 74 0.39 -5.28 8.19
CA LYS A 74 1.43 -6.22 8.69
C LYS A 74 1.03 -7.67 8.47
N GLU A 75 -0.22 -8.02 8.77
CA GLU A 75 -0.74 -9.37 8.55
C GLU A 75 -0.80 -9.73 7.05
N TYR A 76 -1.18 -8.77 6.21
CA TYR A 76 -1.15 -8.91 4.76
C TYR A 76 0.27 -9.25 4.27
N LEU A 77 1.29 -8.58 4.81
CA LEU A 77 2.69 -8.84 4.48
C LEU A 77 3.18 -10.20 4.97
N ALA A 78 2.81 -10.59 6.20
CA ALA A 78 3.19 -11.88 6.78
C ALA A 78 2.65 -13.08 5.97
N ARG A 79 1.47 -12.93 5.38
CA ARG A 79 0.79 -13.98 4.59
C ARG A 79 1.12 -13.93 3.10
N ARG A 80 1.98 -13.00 2.68
CA ARG A 80 2.36 -12.78 1.28
C ARG A 80 3.39 -13.83 0.84
N PRO A 81 3.29 -14.38 -0.38
CA PRO A 81 4.32 -15.23 -0.93
C PRO A 81 5.68 -14.50 -0.99
N PRO A 82 6.79 -15.11 -0.55
CA PRO A 82 8.12 -14.49 -0.63
C PRO A 82 8.52 -14.07 -2.04
N GLU A 83 8.12 -14.86 -3.05
CA GLU A 83 8.35 -14.58 -4.47
C GLU A 83 7.70 -13.26 -4.94
N MET A 84 6.62 -12.85 -4.26
CA MET A 84 5.87 -11.63 -4.57
C MET A 84 6.19 -10.49 -3.60
N ALA A 85 7.22 -10.60 -2.76
CA ALA A 85 7.65 -9.55 -1.84
C ALA A 85 8.75 -8.62 -2.42
N SER A 86 8.94 -8.62 -3.75
CA SER A 86 9.83 -7.68 -4.42
C SER A 86 9.20 -6.28 -4.48
N ALA A 87 10.03 -5.23 -4.43
CA ALA A 87 9.59 -3.85 -4.53
C ALA A 87 8.74 -3.58 -5.79
N ASP A 88 9.02 -4.27 -6.90
CA ASP A 88 8.29 -4.16 -8.16
C ASP A 88 7.04 -5.04 -8.27
N SER A 89 6.82 -5.96 -7.33
CA SER A 89 5.65 -6.83 -7.34
C SER A 89 4.35 -6.03 -7.14
N PRO A 90 3.22 -6.44 -7.75
CA PRO A 90 1.94 -5.74 -7.61
C PRO A 90 1.48 -5.72 -6.15
N LEU A 91 0.98 -4.59 -5.64
CA LEU A 91 0.52 -4.51 -4.25
C LEU A 91 -0.60 -5.50 -3.99
N TYR A 92 -1.59 -5.59 -4.88
CA TYR A 92 -2.74 -6.47 -4.72
C TYR A 92 -2.48 -7.84 -5.32
N LEU A 93 -2.72 -8.88 -4.53
CA LEU A 93 -2.63 -10.28 -4.97
C LEU A 93 -4.00 -10.95 -4.86
N ALA A 94 -4.26 -11.89 -5.77
CA ALA A 94 -5.44 -12.73 -5.70
C ALA A 94 -5.35 -13.67 -4.51
N SER A 95 -6.45 -13.87 -3.78
CA SER A 95 -6.51 -14.83 -2.69
C SER A 95 -6.56 -16.27 -3.19
N ILE A 96 -5.98 -17.18 -2.41
CA ILE A 96 -6.16 -18.62 -2.55
C ILE A 96 -7.49 -18.97 -1.85
N VAL A 97 -8.37 -19.68 -2.55
CA VAL A 97 -9.61 -20.17 -1.95
C VAL A 97 -9.24 -21.35 -1.03
N LYS A 98 -9.49 -21.19 0.28
CA LYS A 98 -9.14 -22.16 1.33
C LYS A 98 -7.63 -22.47 1.38
N PRO A 99 -6.80 -21.53 1.85
CA PRO A 99 -5.36 -21.75 1.96
C PRO A 99 -5.07 -22.88 2.96
N SER A 100 -4.22 -23.83 2.57
CA SER A 100 -3.75 -24.91 3.44
C SER A 100 -2.51 -24.54 4.26
N SER A 101 -1.92 -23.36 4.01
CA SER A 101 -0.70 -22.87 4.65
C SER A 101 -0.88 -21.45 5.18
N HIS A 102 0.16 -20.91 5.81
CA HIS A 102 0.20 -19.51 6.24
C HIS A 102 0.19 -18.51 5.07
N ILE A 103 0.45 -18.97 3.83
CA ILE A 103 0.39 -18.15 2.62
C ILE A 103 -1.04 -18.16 2.08
N TRP A 104 -1.63 -16.98 1.95
CA TRP A 104 -3.05 -16.81 1.56
C TRP A 104 -3.24 -16.26 0.15
N PHE A 105 -2.16 -15.84 -0.51
CA PHE A 105 -2.22 -15.20 -1.82
C PHE A 105 -1.53 -16.04 -2.90
N LYS A 106 -2.03 -15.91 -4.13
CA LYS A 106 -1.43 -16.53 -5.31
C LYS A 106 -0.07 -15.88 -5.59
N ARG A 107 0.83 -16.72 -6.12
CA ARG A 107 2.10 -16.30 -6.72
C ARG A 107 1.79 -15.65 -8.07
#